data_AF-A0AAV5BNB8-F1
#
_entry.id   AF-A0AAV5BNB8-F1
#
_cell.length_a   1.000
_cell.length_b   1.000
_cell.length_c   1.000
_cell.angle_alpha   90.00
_cell.angle_beta   90.00
_cell.angle_gamma   90.00
#
_symmetry.space_group_name_H-M   'P 1'
#
loop_
_entity.id
_entity.type
_entity.pdbx_description
1 polymer ?
#
loop_
_entity_poly.entity_id
_entity_poly.type
_entity_poly.pdbx_seq_one_letter_code
_entity_poly.pdbx_strand_id
1 'polypeptide(L)'
;MAAATNGPSPGRLASVYSEVQTSRLHHALPLPSVLCSPFSLVDGPPSSATGSPDEIAKLFPNLFGQPSAALVPAKEAAEVKPLKIGVVLSDFLQDRAKGSTMYGFKGGPAGLMKCKYVELSTDFVYPYRNQGGFDIICSGRDKTETPEQVAEKKQTLKNVTDYITDAICKRSELGYNYGVILIPEGLIDFIPEVQKLIAELNEILAHDTVDEAGVWKNKLEPESKILFEFLPPAIQEQLMLERDPHGNVQVAKIETEKMLIDMVETELKQRKSEGKYKGSFIGQSHFFGYEGRCGLPTNFDASYCYALGYGAGALLQFGKTGLISSVGNLAAPVAEWTVGGTALTSLMDVERRHGKFKPVIKKAMVELDGAPFKKFASLRDEWALKNRYISPGSGSHDQQVRAKVLN
;
A
#
# COMPACT_ATOMS: atom_id res chain seq x y z
N MET A 1 20.55 -14.50 42.26
CA MET A 1 20.01 -15.29 41.13
C MET A 1 18.66 -14.72 40.78
N ALA A 2 18.56 -13.94 39.70
CA ALA A 2 17.29 -13.38 39.24
C ALA A 2 16.46 -14.50 38.61
N ALA A 3 15.20 -14.63 39.03
CA ALA A 3 14.27 -15.60 38.49
C ALA A 3 14.09 -15.34 36.98
N ALA A 4 14.34 -16.36 36.16
CA ALA A 4 13.99 -16.34 34.75
C ALA A 4 12.47 -16.16 34.63
N THR A 5 12.03 -15.00 34.14
CA THR A 5 10.64 -14.75 33.81
C THR A 5 10.27 -15.64 32.63
N ASN A 6 9.50 -16.69 32.88
CA ASN A 6 8.93 -17.61 31.89
C ASN A 6 7.82 -16.94 31.04
N GLY A 7 8.09 -15.74 30.52
CA GLY A 7 7.24 -15.04 29.56
C GLY A 7 7.63 -15.39 28.12
N PRO A 8 6.72 -15.19 27.14
CA PRO A 8 7.06 -15.34 25.73
C PRO A 8 8.20 -14.39 25.36
N SER A 9 9.27 -14.92 24.74
CA SER A 9 10.41 -14.12 24.28
C SER A 9 9.97 -13.21 23.12
N PRO A 10 10.32 -11.91 23.13
CA PRO A 10 10.22 -11.10 21.93
C PRO A 10 11.11 -11.73 20.86
N GLY A 11 10.60 -11.88 19.63
CA GLY A 11 11.37 -12.45 18.52
C GLY A 11 12.61 -11.63 18.14
N ARG A 12 12.78 -10.42 18.72
CA ARG A 12 13.94 -9.56 18.59
C ARG A 12 14.68 -9.40 19.91
N LEU A 13 16.01 -9.28 19.81
CA LEU A 13 16.90 -8.96 20.93
C LEU A 13 17.57 -7.61 20.65
N ALA A 14 17.33 -6.62 21.51
CA ALA A 14 17.94 -5.29 21.36
C ALA A 14 19.47 -5.32 21.45
N SER A 15 20.05 -6.35 22.08
CA SER A 15 21.51 -6.53 22.21
C SER A 15 22.23 -6.78 20.88
N VAL A 16 21.54 -7.18 19.81
CA VAL A 16 22.13 -7.40 18.48
C VAL A 16 21.84 -6.26 17.50
N TYR A 17 21.30 -5.15 17.97
CA TYR A 17 20.95 -4.01 17.13
C TYR A 17 22.18 -3.25 16.69
N SER A 18 22.15 -2.77 15.43
CA SER A 18 23.11 -1.76 14.97
C SER A 18 23.03 -0.49 15.82
N GLU A 19 24.03 0.39 15.74
CA GLU A 19 24.02 1.70 16.41
C GLU A 19 22.78 2.52 16.03
N VAL A 20 22.41 2.52 14.73
CA VAL A 20 21.22 3.26 14.26
C VAL A 20 19.95 2.69 14.89
N GLN A 21 19.76 1.36 14.88
CA GLN A 21 18.59 0.74 15.50
C GLN A 21 18.51 1.01 17.01
N THR A 22 19.65 0.94 17.69
CA THR A 22 19.77 1.22 19.12
C THR A 22 19.43 2.68 19.43
N SER A 23 19.93 3.63 18.65
CA SER A 23 19.60 5.05 18.80
C SER A 23 18.10 5.32 18.61
N ARG A 24 17.45 4.57 17.70
CA ARG A 24 16.03 4.72 17.41
C ARG A 24 15.12 4.23 18.53
N LEU A 25 15.53 3.25 19.33
CA LEU A 25 14.73 2.76 20.46
C LEU A 25 14.32 3.87 21.45
N HIS A 26 15.18 4.87 21.60
CA HIS A 26 14.99 5.98 22.55
C HIS A 26 14.74 7.33 21.86
N HIS A 27 14.57 7.33 20.54
CA HIS A 27 14.35 8.56 19.80
C HIS A 27 12.98 9.17 20.16
N ALA A 28 12.99 10.37 20.73
CA ALA A 28 11.78 11.09 21.09
C ALA A 28 11.04 11.55 19.84
N LEU A 29 9.77 11.16 19.73
CA LEU A 29 8.90 11.58 18.63
C LEU A 29 7.89 12.61 19.12
N PRO A 30 7.68 13.70 18.37
CA PRO A 30 6.62 14.63 18.70
C PRO A 30 5.26 13.93 18.56
N LEU A 31 4.31 14.35 19.40
CA LEU A 31 2.91 13.94 19.32
C LEU A 31 2.02 15.18 19.07
N PRO A 32 0.84 14.98 18.47
CA PRO A 32 -0.20 15.99 18.41
C PRO A 32 -0.48 16.60 19.78
N SER A 33 -0.58 17.94 19.85
CA SER A 33 -0.74 18.66 21.13
C SER A 33 -1.97 18.19 21.93
N VAL A 34 -3.05 17.84 21.24
CA VAL A 34 -4.27 17.28 21.84
C VAL A 34 -4.00 15.98 22.61
N LEU A 35 -3.00 15.18 22.20
CA LEU A 35 -2.62 13.93 22.87
C LEU A 35 -1.65 14.14 24.04
N CYS A 36 -1.11 15.35 24.22
CA CYS A 36 -0.18 15.67 25.31
C CYS A 36 -0.88 16.30 26.54
N SER A 37 -2.15 16.66 26.42
CA SER A 37 -2.95 17.30 27.48
C SER A 37 -4.23 16.51 27.76
N PRO A 38 -5.06 16.91 28.75
CA PRO A 38 -6.42 16.40 28.86
C PRO A 38 -7.25 16.73 27.61
N PHE A 39 -8.07 15.78 27.18
CA PHE A 39 -8.91 15.90 25.99
C PHE A 39 -10.29 15.28 26.22
N SER A 40 -11.26 15.73 25.43
CA SER A 40 -12.58 15.14 25.29
C SER A 40 -12.84 14.72 23.85
N LEU A 41 -13.84 13.87 23.65
CA LEU A 41 -14.26 13.45 22.32
C LEU A 41 -15.55 14.18 21.93
N VAL A 42 -15.57 14.77 20.73
CA VAL A 42 -16.74 15.43 20.16
C VAL A 42 -17.16 14.69 18.91
N ASP A 43 -18.45 14.34 18.83
CA ASP A 43 -19.03 13.74 17.63
C ASP A 43 -19.34 14.82 16.60
N GLY A 44 -19.02 14.51 15.34
CA GLY A 44 -19.43 15.29 14.19
C GLY A 44 -20.87 15.01 13.76
N PRO A 45 -21.28 15.48 12.58
CA PRO A 45 -22.59 15.16 12.02
C PRO A 45 -22.71 13.67 11.67
N PRO A 46 -23.95 13.14 11.56
CA PRO A 46 -24.20 11.80 11.03
C PRO A 46 -23.53 11.60 9.67
N SER A 47 -22.94 10.43 9.45
CA SER A 47 -22.23 10.13 8.20
C SER A 47 -23.12 9.36 7.20
N SER A 48 -22.71 9.33 5.94
CA SER A 48 -23.29 8.47 4.91
C SER A 48 -22.16 7.79 4.14
N ALA A 49 -22.45 6.66 3.49
CA ALA A 49 -21.47 5.94 2.68
C ALA A 49 -21.13 6.72 1.41
N THR A 50 -19.85 6.68 1.00
CA THR A 50 -19.36 7.28 -0.25
C THR A 50 -20.09 6.73 -1.48
N GLY A 51 -20.49 5.46 -1.47
CA GLY A 51 -21.30 4.87 -2.54
C GLY A 51 -22.33 3.88 -2.03
N SER A 52 -23.43 3.76 -2.78
CA SER A 52 -24.54 2.84 -2.52
C SER A 52 -25.08 2.90 -1.07
N PRO A 53 -25.45 4.08 -0.55
CA PRO A 53 -25.80 4.28 0.85
C PRO A 53 -26.92 3.37 1.35
N ASP A 54 -27.96 3.14 0.54
CA ASP A 54 -29.08 2.26 0.90
C ASP A 54 -28.64 0.80 1.10
N GLU A 55 -27.70 0.31 0.28
CA GLU A 55 -27.19 -1.06 0.40
C GLU A 55 -26.24 -1.21 1.59
N ILE A 56 -25.38 -0.21 1.83
CA ILE A 56 -24.53 -0.18 3.03
C ILE A 56 -25.37 -0.09 4.30
N ALA A 57 -26.47 0.69 4.30
CA ALA A 57 -27.39 0.78 5.42
C ALA A 57 -28.04 -0.57 5.75
N LYS A 58 -28.44 -1.36 4.73
CA LYS A 58 -28.96 -2.71 4.90
C LYS A 58 -27.92 -3.68 5.47
N LEU A 59 -26.67 -3.57 5.02
CA LEU A 59 -25.57 -4.45 5.46
C LEU A 59 -25.07 -4.12 6.88
N PHE A 60 -25.12 -2.84 7.26
CA PHE A 60 -24.61 -2.34 8.55
C PHE A 60 -25.65 -1.51 9.31
N PRO A 61 -26.83 -2.08 9.66
CA PRO A 61 -27.94 -1.31 10.23
C PRO A 61 -27.62 -0.66 11.58
N ASN A 62 -26.63 -1.19 12.31
CA ASN A 62 -26.21 -0.68 13.62
C ASN A 62 -25.04 0.32 13.56
N LEU A 63 -24.38 0.46 12.40
CA LEU A 63 -23.20 1.32 12.21
C LEU A 63 -23.41 2.40 11.13
N PHE A 64 -24.38 2.24 10.25
CA PHE A 64 -24.72 3.25 9.26
C PHE A 64 -25.24 4.52 9.93
N GLY A 65 -24.85 5.69 9.42
CA GLY A 65 -25.22 6.97 10.05
C GLY A 65 -24.32 7.39 11.22
N GLN A 66 -23.43 6.51 11.71
CA GLN A 66 -22.58 6.81 12.86
C GLN A 66 -21.72 8.06 12.59
N PRO A 67 -21.66 9.03 13.51
CA PRO A 67 -20.83 10.21 13.31
C PRO A 67 -19.34 9.85 13.40
N SER A 68 -18.52 10.58 12.64
CA SER A 68 -17.09 10.62 12.93
C SER A 68 -16.85 11.40 14.22
N ALA A 69 -15.70 11.21 14.86
CA ALA A 69 -15.39 11.84 16.14
C ALA A 69 -14.03 12.54 16.10
N ALA A 70 -13.86 13.60 16.87
CA ALA A 70 -12.62 14.36 16.98
C ALA A 70 -12.22 14.54 18.45
N LEU A 71 -10.93 14.39 18.73
CA LEU A 71 -10.36 14.78 20.02
C LEU A 71 -10.19 16.29 20.05
N VAL A 72 -10.65 16.90 21.14
CA VAL A 72 -10.50 18.34 21.40
C VAL A 72 -9.89 18.56 22.78
N PRO A 73 -9.11 19.63 22.99
CA PRO A 73 -8.57 19.97 24.31
C PRO A 73 -9.68 20.09 25.36
N ALA A 74 -9.43 19.56 26.55
CA ALA A 74 -10.33 19.65 27.70
C ALA A 74 -9.61 20.21 28.93
N LYS A 75 -10.38 20.72 29.90
CA LYS A 75 -9.84 21.23 31.17
C LYS A 75 -9.46 20.10 32.13
N GLU A 76 -10.21 19.00 32.10
CA GLU A 76 -10.04 17.86 33.00
C GLU A 76 -9.88 16.58 32.20
N ALA A 77 -9.14 15.62 32.75
CA ALA A 77 -8.95 14.33 32.13
C ALA A 77 -10.20 13.47 32.36
N ALA A 78 -10.69 12.81 31.30
CA ALA A 78 -11.74 11.81 31.43
C ALA A 78 -11.26 10.65 32.31
N GLU A 79 -12.17 10.06 33.10
CA GLU A 79 -11.89 8.87 33.89
C GLU A 79 -11.43 7.72 32.97
N VAL A 80 -10.31 7.09 33.31
CA VAL A 80 -9.74 5.97 32.54
C VAL A 80 -9.93 4.68 33.34
N LYS A 81 -10.66 3.71 32.77
CA LYS A 81 -10.78 2.36 33.33
C LYS A 81 -9.76 1.43 32.68
N PRO A 82 -9.21 0.44 33.39
CA PRO A 82 -8.36 -0.58 32.79
C PRO A 82 -9.07 -1.31 31.64
N LEU A 83 -8.38 -1.50 30.52
CA LEU A 83 -8.89 -2.12 29.31
C LEU A 83 -8.21 -3.46 29.05
N LYS A 84 -8.93 -4.40 28.42
CA LYS A 84 -8.34 -5.60 27.81
C LYS A 84 -8.52 -5.48 26.30
N ILE A 85 -7.43 -5.31 25.58
CA ILE A 85 -7.49 -5.03 24.14
C ILE A 85 -6.76 -6.13 23.37
N GLY A 86 -7.48 -6.78 22.47
CA GLY A 86 -6.89 -7.55 21.39
C GLY A 86 -6.53 -6.60 20.25
N VAL A 87 -5.24 -6.39 20.03
CA VAL A 87 -4.75 -5.48 18.99
C VAL A 87 -4.03 -6.26 17.91
N VAL A 88 -3.82 -5.55 16.81
CA VAL A 88 -2.68 -5.82 15.96
C VAL A 88 -1.47 -5.01 16.48
N LEU A 89 -1.53 -3.69 16.81
CA LEU A 89 -0.48 -2.94 17.57
C LEU A 89 -0.99 -1.60 18.19
N SER A 90 -0.57 -1.18 19.41
CA SER A 90 -0.68 0.21 19.95
C SER A 90 0.12 0.44 21.27
N ASP A 91 0.67 1.64 21.50
CA ASP A 91 1.39 2.02 22.75
C ASP A 91 0.54 2.83 23.76
N PHE A 92 -0.72 3.18 23.46
CA PHE A 92 -1.59 4.06 24.28
C PHE A 92 -1.78 3.60 25.75
N LEU A 93 -1.89 2.29 25.95
CA LEU A 93 -2.30 1.71 27.22
C LEU A 93 -1.30 1.94 28.36
N GLN A 94 -0.01 2.01 28.03
CA GLN A 94 1.05 2.13 29.03
C GLN A 94 1.00 3.48 29.76
N ASP A 95 0.68 4.56 29.02
CA ASP A 95 0.77 5.92 29.55
C ASP A 95 -0.55 6.40 30.17
N ARG A 96 -1.69 6.05 29.54
CA ARG A 96 -3.00 6.61 29.91
C ARG A 96 -3.93 5.63 30.62
N ALA A 97 -3.79 4.32 30.42
CA ALA A 97 -4.71 3.30 30.95
C ALA A 97 -3.96 2.24 31.78
N LYS A 98 -3.29 2.67 32.86
CA LYS A 98 -2.52 1.78 33.74
C LYS A 98 -3.36 0.60 34.24
N GLY A 99 -2.77 -0.59 34.27
CA GLY A 99 -3.45 -1.85 34.64
C GLY A 99 -4.16 -2.55 33.48
N SER A 100 -4.08 -2.02 32.26
CA SER A 100 -4.60 -2.66 31.05
C SER A 100 -3.69 -3.81 30.57
N THR A 101 -4.28 -4.75 29.82
CA THR A 101 -3.54 -5.86 29.19
C THR A 101 -3.77 -5.86 27.68
N MET A 102 -2.71 -6.11 26.92
CA MET A 102 -2.72 -6.11 25.47
C MET A 102 -2.36 -7.49 24.91
N TYR A 103 -3.12 -7.96 23.93
CA TYR A 103 -2.87 -9.22 23.22
C TYR A 103 -2.68 -8.97 21.73
N GLY A 104 -1.63 -9.55 21.14
CA GLY A 104 -1.36 -9.51 19.72
C GLY A 104 -1.65 -10.85 19.05
N PHE A 105 -2.52 -10.87 18.03
CA PHE A 105 -2.87 -12.09 17.30
C PHE A 105 -1.82 -12.43 16.22
N LYS A 106 -1.27 -13.64 16.28
CA LYS A 106 -0.13 -14.03 15.43
C LYS A 106 -0.57 -14.36 14.01
N GLY A 107 0.06 -13.75 13.02
CA GLY A 107 -0.19 -14.02 11.60
C GLY A 107 -1.49 -13.39 11.07
N GLY A 108 -1.90 -12.24 11.63
CA GLY A 108 -3.08 -11.51 11.16
C GLY A 108 -4.42 -12.19 11.48
N PRO A 109 -5.45 -12.05 10.63
CA PRO A 109 -6.80 -12.56 10.90
C PRO A 109 -6.87 -14.07 11.20
N ALA A 110 -6.03 -14.89 10.57
CA ALA A 110 -5.98 -16.32 10.89
C ALA A 110 -5.56 -16.59 12.34
N GLY A 111 -4.72 -15.72 12.93
CA GLY A 111 -4.35 -15.79 14.34
C GLY A 111 -5.55 -15.58 15.25
N LEU A 112 -6.40 -14.60 14.94
CA LEU A 112 -7.66 -14.37 15.64
C LEU A 112 -8.60 -15.57 15.54
N MET A 113 -8.83 -16.06 14.33
CA MET A 113 -9.73 -17.20 14.08
C MET A 113 -9.27 -18.50 14.75
N LYS A 114 -7.95 -18.69 14.88
CA LYS A 114 -7.33 -19.87 15.49
C LYS A 114 -6.97 -19.65 16.97
N CYS A 115 -7.38 -18.52 17.56
CA CYS A 115 -7.02 -18.12 18.92
C CYS A 115 -5.50 -18.17 19.21
N LYS A 116 -4.66 -17.90 18.21
CA LYS A 116 -3.21 -17.80 18.34
C LYS A 116 -2.84 -16.35 18.66
N TYR A 117 -2.53 -16.08 19.91
CA TYR A 117 -2.13 -14.75 20.38
C TYR A 117 -0.95 -14.81 21.35
N VAL A 118 -0.36 -13.65 21.63
CA VAL A 118 0.67 -13.43 22.64
C VAL A 118 0.34 -12.18 23.44
N GLU A 119 0.67 -12.15 24.72
CA GLU A 119 0.57 -10.93 25.52
C GLU A 119 1.71 -9.96 25.16
N LEU A 120 1.37 -8.70 24.91
CA LEU A 120 2.30 -7.64 24.55
C LEU A 120 2.66 -6.83 25.80
N SER A 121 3.61 -7.35 26.59
CA SER A 121 4.17 -6.63 27.74
C SER A 121 5.12 -5.51 27.29
N THR A 122 5.48 -4.61 28.21
CA THR A 122 6.46 -3.54 27.94
C THR A 122 7.78 -4.09 27.43
N ASP A 123 8.32 -5.12 28.08
CA ASP A 123 9.59 -5.75 27.68
C ASP A 123 9.47 -6.47 26.33
N PHE A 124 8.29 -7.01 26.02
CA PHE A 124 8.03 -7.65 24.73
C PHE A 124 7.99 -6.62 23.59
N VAL A 125 7.36 -5.46 23.80
CA VAL A 125 7.22 -4.40 22.79
C VAL A 125 8.50 -3.57 22.65
N TYR A 126 9.27 -3.41 23.73
CA TYR A 126 10.47 -2.58 23.78
C TYR A 126 11.41 -2.70 22.57
N PRO A 127 11.88 -3.90 22.16
CA PRO A 127 12.80 -4.00 21.03
C PRO A 127 12.16 -3.55 19.71
N TYR A 128 10.84 -3.53 19.58
CA TYR A 128 10.14 -3.13 18.35
C TYR A 128 9.90 -1.62 18.25
N ARG A 129 10.19 -0.84 19.29
CA ARG A 129 9.98 0.62 19.29
C ARG A 129 10.79 1.30 18.19
N ASN A 130 10.09 2.11 17.38
CA ASN A 130 10.63 2.85 16.24
C ASN A 130 11.34 1.98 15.18
N GLN A 131 11.00 0.68 15.11
CA GLN A 131 11.54 -0.22 14.11
C GLN A 131 10.53 -0.48 13.00
N GLY A 132 11.03 -0.84 11.81
CA GLY A 132 10.20 -1.29 10.70
C GLY A 132 9.78 -2.75 10.82
N GLY A 133 8.86 -3.16 9.96
CA GLY A 133 8.39 -4.55 9.85
C GLY A 133 7.23 -4.91 10.77
N PHE A 134 6.56 -6.02 10.46
CA PHE A 134 5.40 -6.54 11.21
C PHE A 134 5.74 -7.83 11.98
N ASP A 135 7.01 -8.14 12.20
CA ASP A 135 7.50 -9.38 12.80
C ASP A 135 7.29 -9.51 14.32
N ILE A 136 6.79 -8.46 14.99
CA ILE A 136 6.35 -8.55 16.39
C ILE A 136 5.23 -9.59 16.58
N ILE A 137 4.31 -9.69 15.62
CA ILE A 137 3.21 -10.68 15.61
C ILE A 137 3.02 -11.36 14.25
N CYS A 138 3.84 -11.01 13.25
CA CYS A 138 3.68 -11.35 11.84
C CYS A 138 2.35 -10.84 11.25
N SER A 139 2.30 -10.77 9.92
CA SER A 139 1.08 -10.44 9.18
C SER A 139 0.66 -11.60 8.29
N GLY A 140 -0.63 -11.83 8.19
CA GLY A 140 -1.25 -12.69 7.18
C GLY A 140 -2.10 -11.84 6.25
N ARG A 141 -2.29 -12.30 5.01
CA ARG A 141 -3.21 -11.70 4.04
C ARG A 141 -4.46 -12.55 3.85
N ASP A 142 -4.85 -13.34 4.87
CA ASP A 142 -6.08 -14.11 4.85
C ASP A 142 -7.26 -13.16 4.69
N LYS A 143 -7.66 -12.95 3.44
CA LYS A 143 -8.82 -12.20 3.03
C LYS A 143 -9.86 -13.19 2.56
N THR A 144 -11.07 -13.03 3.08
CA THR A 144 -12.27 -13.46 2.39
C THR A 144 -12.46 -12.51 1.19
N GLU A 145 -11.97 -12.96 0.03
CA GLU A 145 -12.42 -12.63 -1.33
C GLU A 145 -11.73 -11.47 -2.11
N THR A 146 -11.74 -11.67 -3.42
CA THR A 146 -10.81 -11.24 -4.49
C THR A 146 -11.13 -9.89 -5.13
N PRO A 147 -10.16 -9.21 -5.78
CA PRO A 147 -10.40 -7.95 -6.49
C PRO A 147 -10.22 -8.02 -8.03
N GLU A 148 -11.19 -7.48 -8.78
CA GLU A 148 -11.01 -7.00 -10.16
C GLU A 148 -11.32 -5.49 -10.29
N GLN A 149 -10.84 -4.90 -11.38
CA GLN A 149 -10.47 -3.49 -11.54
C GLN A 149 -11.42 -2.69 -12.44
N VAL A 150 -11.14 -1.38 -12.56
CA VAL A 150 -11.66 -0.50 -13.62
C VAL A 150 -10.50 0.28 -14.23
N ALA A 151 -10.47 0.40 -15.57
CA ALA A 151 -9.49 1.15 -16.35
C ALA A 151 -10.17 2.17 -17.29
N GLU A 152 -9.70 3.42 -17.34
CA GLU A 152 -10.42 4.55 -17.96
C GLU A 152 -9.74 5.13 -19.24
N LYS A 153 -8.65 4.55 -19.75
CA LYS A 153 -7.90 5.21 -20.86
C LYS A 153 -7.69 4.41 -22.15
N LYS A 154 -8.14 3.15 -22.22
CA LYS A 154 -8.06 2.28 -23.42
C LYS A 154 -6.71 2.32 -24.15
N GLN A 155 -5.61 2.50 -23.42
CA GLN A 155 -4.27 2.42 -24.01
C GLN A 155 -3.92 0.95 -24.23
N THR A 156 -3.24 0.65 -25.34
CA THR A 156 -2.72 -0.70 -25.62
C THR A 156 -1.30 -0.85 -25.10
N LEU A 157 -0.87 -2.07 -24.87
CA LEU A 157 0.50 -2.40 -24.49
C LEU A 157 1.48 -1.93 -25.58
N LYS A 158 1.09 -2.05 -26.86
CA LYS A 158 1.86 -1.50 -27.98
C LYS A 158 2.04 0.01 -27.86
N ASN A 159 1.00 0.78 -27.49
CA ASN A 159 1.14 2.22 -27.32
C ASN A 159 2.15 2.59 -26.22
N VAL A 160 2.21 1.79 -25.14
CA VAL A 160 3.21 1.97 -24.08
C VAL A 160 4.62 1.69 -24.61
N THR A 161 4.82 0.59 -25.32
CA THR A 161 6.11 0.23 -25.95
C THR A 161 6.56 1.29 -26.95
N ASP A 162 5.66 1.75 -27.82
CA ASP A 162 5.95 2.78 -28.83
C ASP A 162 6.37 4.09 -28.16
N TYR A 163 5.66 4.52 -27.11
CA TYR A 163 5.98 5.73 -26.37
C TYR A 163 7.39 5.68 -25.74
N ILE A 164 7.75 4.55 -25.12
CA ILE A 164 9.09 4.36 -24.54
C ILE A 164 10.15 4.39 -25.64
N THR A 165 9.90 3.67 -26.73
CA THR A 165 10.83 3.58 -27.87
C THR A 165 11.04 4.94 -28.52
N ASP A 166 9.98 5.72 -28.72
CA ASP A 166 10.03 7.07 -29.27
C ASP A 166 10.89 8.00 -28.41
N ALA A 167 10.75 7.90 -27.08
CA ALA A 167 11.58 8.68 -26.15
C ALA A 167 13.06 8.28 -26.26
N ILE A 168 13.37 6.98 -26.37
CA ILE A 168 14.75 6.49 -26.55
C ILE A 168 15.35 6.99 -27.86
N CYS A 169 14.61 6.89 -28.99
CA CYS A 169 15.06 7.40 -30.28
C CYS A 169 15.38 8.89 -30.23
N LYS A 170 14.46 9.71 -29.71
CA LYS A 170 14.65 11.17 -29.57
C LYS A 170 15.82 11.52 -28.67
N ARG A 171 16.00 10.80 -27.56
CA ARG A 171 17.16 10.99 -26.68
C ARG A 171 18.48 10.61 -27.36
N SER A 172 18.49 9.53 -28.13
CA SER A 172 19.66 9.09 -28.90
C SER A 172 20.08 10.13 -29.94
N GLU A 173 19.11 10.77 -30.62
CA GLU A 173 19.35 11.89 -31.55
C GLU A 173 20.01 13.10 -30.84
N LEU A 174 19.69 13.33 -29.57
CA LEU A 174 20.31 14.35 -28.72
C LEU A 174 21.66 13.91 -28.13
N GLY A 175 22.15 12.71 -28.46
CA GLY A 175 23.40 12.14 -27.93
C GLY A 175 23.25 11.46 -26.56
N TYR A 176 22.03 11.35 -26.02
CA TYR A 176 21.76 10.67 -24.75
C TYR A 176 21.33 9.22 -24.98
N ASN A 177 22.28 8.29 -24.86
CA ASN A 177 22.03 6.85 -24.95
C ASN A 177 21.81 6.21 -23.58
N TYR A 178 21.16 6.94 -22.66
CA TYR A 178 20.85 6.50 -21.30
C TYR A 178 19.56 7.16 -20.81
N GLY A 179 18.94 6.57 -19.81
CA GLY A 179 17.72 7.07 -19.18
C GLY A 179 17.29 6.20 -18.02
N VAL A 180 16.26 6.64 -17.30
CA VAL A 180 15.59 5.89 -16.22
C VAL A 180 14.10 6.00 -16.45
N ILE A 181 13.39 4.89 -16.29
CA ILE A 181 11.93 4.82 -16.39
C ILE A 181 11.41 4.26 -15.07
N LEU A 182 10.34 4.86 -14.55
CA LEU A 182 9.60 4.34 -13.41
C LEU A 182 8.31 3.69 -13.91
N ILE A 183 8.14 2.41 -13.63
CA ILE A 183 6.98 1.61 -14.04
C ILE A 183 6.25 1.15 -12.77
N PRO A 184 4.94 1.44 -12.62
CA PRO A 184 4.18 0.89 -11.51
C PRO A 184 4.01 -0.62 -11.69
N GLU A 185 4.23 -1.40 -10.62
CA GLU A 185 4.09 -2.87 -10.59
C GLU A 185 2.77 -3.34 -11.23
N GLY A 186 1.67 -2.67 -10.90
CA GLY A 186 0.35 -2.99 -11.43
C GLY A 186 0.02 -2.35 -12.78
N LEU A 187 0.97 -1.95 -13.64
CA LEU A 187 0.64 -1.28 -14.90
C LEU A 187 -0.32 -2.11 -15.79
N ILE A 188 -0.05 -3.40 -15.90
CA ILE A 188 -0.81 -4.33 -16.76
C ILE A 188 -2.27 -4.50 -16.31
N ASP A 189 -2.55 -4.28 -15.02
CA ASP A 189 -3.89 -4.22 -14.45
C ASP A 189 -4.73 -3.05 -15.00
N PHE A 190 -4.10 -2.06 -15.65
CA PHE A 190 -4.81 -0.88 -16.19
C PHE A 190 -4.89 -0.88 -17.71
N ILE A 191 -4.43 -1.94 -18.39
CA ILE A 191 -4.45 -2.07 -19.86
C ILE A 191 -5.65 -2.96 -20.24
N PRO A 192 -6.73 -2.41 -20.85
CA PRO A 192 -7.97 -3.16 -21.05
C PRO A 192 -7.84 -4.42 -21.92
N GLU A 193 -6.98 -4.40 -22.94
CA GLU A 193 -6.73 -5.59 -23.77
C GLU A 193 -6.03 -6.70 -22.98
N VAL A 194 -5.18 -6.36 -22.01
CA VAL A 194 -4.53 -7.33 -21.12
C VAL A 194 -5.53 -7.88 -20.11
N GLN A 195 -6.40 -7.04 -19.55
CA GLN A 195 -7.49 -7.50 -18.68
C GLN A 195 -8.42 -8.48 -19.39
N LYS A 196 -8.80 -8.17 -20.65
CA LYS A 196 -9.62 -9.05 -21.50
C LYS A 196 -8.92 -10.39 -21.74
N LEU A 197 -7.64 -10.36 -22.12
CA LEU A 197 -6.83 -11.56 -22.29
C LEU A 197 -6.76 -12.40 -21.00
N ILE A 198 -6.52 -11.78 -19.84
CA ILE A 198 -6.47 -12.47 -18.54
C ILE A 198 -7.81 -13.11 -18.21
N ALA A 199 -8.93 -12.42 -18.45
CA ALA A 199 -10.27 -12.96 -18.22
C ALA A 199 -10.54 -14.19 -19.11
N GLU A 200 -10.23 -14.10 -20.41
CA GLU A 200 -10.35 -15.23 -21.34
C GLU A 200 -9.47 -16.42 -20.92
N LEU A 201 -8.22 -16.15 -20.52
CA LEU A 201 -7.30 -17.18 -20.02
C LEU A 201 -7.81 -17.84 -18.74
N ASN A 202 -8.37 -17.09 -17.79
CA ASN A 202 -8.94 -17.65 -16.57
C ASN A 202 -10.09 -18.62 -16.88
N GLU A 203 -11.00 -18.25 -17.79
CA GLU A 203 -12.12 -19.12 -18.19
C GLU A 203 -11.65 -20.39 -18.90
N ILE A 204 -10.74 -20.27 -19.88
CA ILE A 204 -10.19 -21.42 -20.60
C ILE A 204 -9.48 -22.36 -19.62
N LEU A 205 -8.69 -21.83 -18.68
CA LEU A 205 -7.86 -22.63 -17.80
C LEU A 205 -8.62 -23.24 -16.62
N ALA A 206 -9.78 -22.68 -16.26
CA ALA A 206 -10.68 -23.26 -15.27
C ALA A 206 -11.44 -24.47 -15.82
N HIS A 207 -11.68 -24.53 -17.13
CA HIS A 207 -12.63 -25.47 -17.73
C HIS A 207 -12.02 -26.43 -18.76
N ASP A 208 -10.86 -26.11 -19.32
CA ASP A 208 -10.23 -26.89 -20.39
C ASP A 208 -8.83 -27.38 -20.01
N THR A 209 -8.43 -28.52 -20.60
CA THR A 209 -7.03 -28.95 -20.62
C THR A 209 -6.24 -28.17 -21.66
N VAL A 210 -5.18 -27.49 -21.23
CA VAL A 210 -4.18 -26.87 -22.11
C VAL A 210 -3.44 -27.98 -22.84
N ASP A 211 -3.60 -28.06 -24.14
CA ASP A 211 -2.82 -28.98 -24.95
C ASP A 211 -1.42 -28.40 -25.24
N GLU A 212 -0.41 -29.28 -25.22
CA GLU A 212 0.99 -28.91 -25.53
C GLU A 212 1.16 -28.43 -26.99
N ALA A 213 0.23 -28.76 -27.88
CA ALA A 213 0.24 -28.36 -29.28
C ALA A 213 -0.25 -26.91 -29.51
N GLY A 214 -0.75 -26.22 -28.47
CA GLY A 214 -1.20 -24.83 -28.54
C GLY A 214 -2.55 -24.61 -29.23
N VAL A 215 -3.36 -25.65 -29.42
CA VAL A 215 -4.69 -25.59 -30.08
C VAL A 215 -5.65 -24.73 -29.26
N TRP A 216 -5.52 -24.74 -27.93
CA TRP A 216 -6.26 -23.88 -27.00
C TRP A 216 -6.20 -22.39 -27.38
N LYS A 217 -5.12 -21.92 -28.03
CA LYS A 217 -4.99 -20.51 -28.47
C LYS A 217 -6.07 -20.10 -29.46
N ASN A 218 -6.70 -21.05 -30.16
CA ASN A 218 -7.81 -20.79 -31.08
C ASN A 218 -9.14 -20.52 -30.36
N LYS A 219 -9.20 -20.74 -29.03
CA LYS A 219 -10.36 -20.38 -28.19
C LYS A 219 -10.32 -18.93 -27.73
N LEU A 220 -9.16 -18.28 -27.81
CA LEU A 220 -9.03 -16.85 -27.55
C LEU A 220 -9.72 -16.05 -28.67
N GLU A 221 -10.27 -14.90 -28.32
CA GLU A 221 -10.72 -13.96 -29.33
C GLU A 221 -9.54 -13.49 -30.20
N PRO A 222 -9.76 -13.13 -31.47
CA PRO A 222 -8.67 -12.77 -32.39
C PRO A 222 -7.73 -11.68 -31.86
N GLU A 223 -8.29 -10.66 -31.19
CA GLU A 223 -7.54 -9.57 -30.58
C GLU A 223 -6.66 -10.06 -29.42
N SER A 224 -7.23 -10.88 -28.53
CA SER A 224 -6.55 -11.48 -27.39
C SER A 224 -5.45 -12.44 -27.84
N LYS A 225 -5.68 -13.20 -28.92
CA LYS A 225 -4.66 -14.06 -29.55
C LYS A 225 -3.49 -13.26 -30.11
N ILE A 226 -3.77 -12.18 -30.85
CA ILE A 226 -2.73 -11.28 -31.37
C ILE A 226 -1.90 -10.70 -30.22
N LEU A 227 -2.55 -10.23 -29.15
CA LEU A 227 -1.86 -9.73 -27.97
C LEU A 227 -1.01 -10.81 -27.32
N PHE A 228 -1.54 -12.02 -27.13
CA PHE A 228 -0.81 -13.13 -26.53
C PHE A 228 0.46 -13.47 -27.34
N GLU A 229 0.35 -13.53 -28.67
CA GLU A 229 1.49 -13.79 -29.57
C GLU A 229 2.50 -12.64 -29.60
N PHE A 230 2.06 -11.41 -29.33
CA PHE A 230 2.92 -10.22 -29.23
C PHE A 230 3.74 -10.18 -27.94
N LEU A 231 3.30 -10.85 -26.87
CA LEU A 231 4.02 -10.88 -25.59
C LEU A 231 5.33 -11.69 -25.69
N PRO A 232 6.38 -11.33 -24.94
CA PRO A 232 7.59 -12.14 -24.84
C PRO A 232 7.29 -13.58 -24.36
N PRO A 233 8.01 -14.61 -24.85
CA PRO A 233 7.74 -16.01 -24.49
C PRO A 233 7.73 -16.29 -22.98
N ALA A 234 8.64 -15.68 -22.22
CA ALA A 234 8.68 -15.82 -20.76
C ALA A 234 7.39 -15.30 -20.08
N ILE A 235 6.77 -14.26 -20.63
CA ILE A 235 5.51 -13.70 -20.11
C ILE A 235 4.33 -14.55 -20.53
N GLN A 236 4.33 -15.07 -21.77
CA GLN A 236 3.34 -16.06 -22.21
C GLN A 236 3.33 -17.26 -21.25
N GLU A 237 4.50 -17.79 -20.88
CA GLU A 237 4.63 -18.86 -19.90
C GLU A 237 4.10 -18.44 -18.53
N GLN A 238 4.51 -17.27 -18.01
CA GLN A 238 4.03 -16.77 -16.70
C GLN A 238 2.51 -16.62 -16.62
N LEU A 239 1.85 -16.18 -17.70
CA LEU A 239 0.40 -16.11 -17.78
C LEU A 239 -0.28 -17.49 -17.70
N MET A 240 0.45 -18.55 -18.02
CA MET A 240 0.00 -19.95 -17.98
C MET A 240 0.38 -20.69 -16.69
N LEU A 241 1.22 -20.10 -15.82
CA LEU A 241 1.69 -20.71 -14.56
C LEU A 241 0.65 -20.72 -13.43
N GLU A 242 1.03 -21.30 -12.27
CA GLU A 242 0.19 -21.53 -11.09
C GLU A 242 -0.73 -20.35 -10.75
N ARG A 243 -2.01 -20.69 -10.63
CA ARG A 243 -3.08 -19.78 -10.24
C ARG A 243 -3.01 -19.43 -8.76
N ASP A 244 -3.61 -18.31 -8.40
CA ASP A 244 -3.84 -18.00 -7.00
C ASP A 244 -4.84 -19.00 -6.38
N PRO A 245 -5.05 -18.99 -5.04
CA PRO A 245 -6.01 -19.88 -4.39
C PRO A 245 -7.47 -19.77 -4.89
N HIS A 246 -7.77 -18.82 -5.77
CA HIS A 246 -9.08 -18.56 -6.35
C HIS A 246 -9.16 -18.96 -7.84
N GLY A 247 -8.08 -19.48 -8.42
CA GLY A 247 -8.03 -19.88 -9.83
C GLY A 247 -7.67 -18.75 -10.79
N ASN A 248 -7.27 -17.57 -10.30
CA ASN A 248 -6.93 -16.42 -11.13
C ASN A 248 -5.43 -16.38 -11.48
N VAL A 249 -5.08 -15.80 -12.64
CA VAL A 249 -3.71 -15.42 -12.99
C VAL A 249 -3.10 -14.55 -11.89
N GLN A 250 -1.89 -14.88 -11.44
CA GLN A 250 -1.14 -14.07 -10.47
C GLN A 250 -0.48 -12.86 -11.14
N VAL A 251 -1.27 -11.84 -11.47
CA VAL A 251 -0.80 -10.66 -12.20
C VAL A 251 0.35 -9.94 -11.48
N ALA A 252 0.33 -9.93 -10.14
CA ALA A 252 1.41 -9.35 -9.31
C ALA A 252 2.76 -10.08 -9.41
N LYS A 253 2.83 -11.28 -10.00
CA LYS A 253 4.08 -12.01 -10.24
C LYS A 253 4.67 -11.72 -11.62
N ILE A 254 3.94 -11.02 -12.48
CA ILE A 254 4.38 -10.71 -13.84
C ILE A 254 5.45 -9.63 -13.77
N GLU A 255 6.64 -9.95 -14.28
CA GLU A 255 7.80 -9.05 -14.32
C GLU A 255 7.62 -8.01 -15.44
N THR A 256 6.69 -7.08 -15.21
CA THR A 256 6.24 -6.06 -16.18
C THR A 256 7.39 -5.24 -16.75
N GLU A 257 8.41 -4.95 -15.94
CA GLU A 257 9.60 -4.23 -16.36
C GLU A 257 10.47 -5.02 -17.35
N LYS A 258 10.63 -6.34 -17.15
CA LYS A 258 11.36 -7.20 -18.09
C LYS A 258 10.59 -7.37 -19.38
N MET A 259 9.27 -7.55 -19.28
CA MET A 259 8.38 -7.58 -20.43
C MET A 259 8.58 -6.34 -21.31
N LEU A 260 8.52 -5.15 -20.71
CA LEU A 260 8.67 -3.90 -21.46
C LEU A 260 10.09 -3.74 -22.06
N ILE A 261 11.14 -4.20 -21.37
CA ILE A 261 12.50 -4.21 -21.94
C ILE A 261 12.56 -5.06 -23.21
N ASP A 262 12.07 -6.30 -23.18
CA ASP A 262 12.11 -7.21 -24.33
C ASP A 262 11.33 -6.67 -25.53
N MET A 263 10.17 -6.07 -25.25
CA MET A 263 9.32 -5.46 -26.27
C MET A 263 9.98 -4.23 -26.90
N VAL A 264 10.58 -3.36 -26.08
CA VAL A 264 11.33 -2.19 -26.56
C VAL A 264 12.57 -2.61 -27.34
N GLU A 265 13.29 -3.65 -26.90
CA GLU A 265 14.42 -4.20 -27.65
C GLU A 265 14.02 -4.69 -29.04
N THR A 266 12.92 -5.42 -29.12
CA THR A 266 12.39 -5.95 -30.38
C THR A 266 12.01 -4.81 -31.33
N GLU A 267 11.29 -3.81 -30.82
CA GLU A 267 10.91 -2.63 -31.59
C GLU A 267 12.13 -1.79 -32.02
N LEU A 268 13.13 -1.58 -31.15
CA LEU A 268 14.35 -0.86 -31.52
C LEU A 268 15.19 -1.61 -32.56
N LYS A 269 15.22 -2.95 -32.52
CA LYS A 269 15.87 -3.77 -33.55
C LYS A 269 15.18 -3.59 -34.90
N GLN A 270 13.85 -3.57 -34.93
CA GLN A 270 13.08 -3.28 -36.13
C GLN A 270 13.35 -1.86 -36.64
N ARG A 271 13.31 -0.84 -35.78
CA ARG A 271 13.64 0.54 -36.18
C ARG A 271 15.07 0.70 -36.66
N LYS A 272 16.00 -0.12 -36.17
CA LYS A 272 17.39 -0.15 -36.62
C LYS A 272 17.53 -0.77 -38.02
N SER A 273 16.79 -1.84 -38.33
CA SER A 273 16.76 -2.41 -39.69
C SER A 273 16.16 -1.44 -40.70
N GLU A 274 15.22 -0.60 -40.27
CA GLU A 274 14.62 0.50 -41.06
C GLU A 274 15.50 1.77 -41.13
N GLY A 275 16.65 1.82 -40.45
CA GLY A 275 17.54 2.98 -40.41
C GLY A 275 17.03 4.17 -39.57
N LYS A 276 15.92 3.99 -38.83
CA LYS A 276 15.32 5.00 -37.94
C LYS A 276 15.96 5.07 -36.55
N TYR A 277 16.75 4.06 -36.17
CA TYR A 277 17.49 4.04 -34.91
C TYR A 277 18.96 3.65 -35.16
N LYS A 278 19.88 4.51 -34.73
CA LYS A 278 21.34 4.30 -34.92
C LYS A 278 22.06 3.92 -33.63
N GLY A 279 21.38 3.97 -32.49
CA GLY A 279 21.96 3.72 -31.18
C GLY A 279 22.17 2.24 -30.87
N SER A 280 22.61 2.02 -29.63
CA SER A 280 22.62 0.72 -28.96
C SER A 280 21.76 0.82 -27.72
N PHE A 281 20.99 -0.22 -27.42
CA PHE A 281 20.13 -0.27 -26.25
C PHE A 281 20.50 -1.50 -25.42
N ILE A 282 20.62 -1.29 -24.11
CA ILE A 282 20.82 -2.35 -23.12
C ILE A 282 19.85 -2.03 -21.98
N GLY A 283 18.81 -2.84 -21.83
CA GLY A 283 17.85 -2.71 -20.74
C GLY A 283 18.45 -3.25 -19.44
N GLN A 284 18.21 -2.54 -18.34
CA GLN A 284 18.49 -3.03 -16.99
C GLN A 284 17.24 -2.85 -16.15
N SER A 285 16.75 -3.94 -15.56
CA SER A 285 15.60 -3.93 -14.68
C SER A 285 16.02 -3.84 -13.22
N HIS A 286 15.23 -3.11 -12.44
CA HIS A 286 15.29 -3.07 -10.99
C HIS A 286 13.87 -3.14 -10.45
N PHE A 287 13.63 -3.99 -9.46
CA PHE A 287 12.33 -4.11 -8.80
C PHE A 287 12.48 -3.75 -7.33
N PHE A 288 12.10 -2.52 -6.99
CA PHE A 288 12.15 -2.01 -5.62
C PHE A 288 10.76 -2.15 -4.97
N GLY A 289 10.66 -2.94 -3.90
CA GLY A 289 9.42 -3.14 -3.18
C GLY A 289 9.62 -3.69 -1.77
N TYR A 290 10.12 -4.91 -1.65
CA TYR A 290 10.26 -5.60 -0.36
C TYR A 290 11.21 -4.89 0.61
N GLU A 291 12.32 -4.39 0.11
CA GLU A 291 13.34 -3.64 0.86
C GLU A 291 12.79 -2.36 1.49
N GLY A 292 11.76 -1.74 0.89
CA GLY A 292 11.13 -0.53 1.41
C GLY A 292 10.05 -0.79 2.47
N ARG A 293 9.50 -2.01 2.55
CA ARG A 293 8.34 -2.33 3.40
C ARG A 293 8.70 -2.56 4.88
N CYS A 294 9.93 -2.98 5.15
CA CYS A 294 10.41 -3.29 6.50
C CYS A 294 11.58 -2.41 6.95
N GLY A 295 11.90 -1.36 6.19
CA GLY A 295 12.91 -0.37 6.58
C GLY A 295 12.50 0.42 7.83
N LEU A 296 13.47 1.09 8.47
CA LEU A 296 13.19 1.96 9.61
C LEU A 296 12.18 3.06 9.20
N PRO A 297 11.13 3.30 10.00
CA PRO A 297 10.14 4.32 9.69
C PRO A 297 10.77 5.71 9.78
N THR A 298 10.37 6.59 8.87
CA THR A 298 10.71 8.02 8.94
C THR A 298 10.17 8.65 10.22
N ASN A 299 10.66 9.83 10.60
CA ASN A 299 10.09 10.56 11.76
C ASN A 299 8.62 10.92 11.55
N PHE A 300 8.21 11.16 10.31
CA PHE A 300 6.81 11.38 9.95
C PHE A 300 5.98 10.11 10.22
N ASP A 301 6.36 8.98 9.63
CA ASP A 301 5.61 7.72 9.77
C ASP A 301 5.58 7.24 11.23
N ALA A 302 6.69 7.39 11.94
CA ALA A 302 6.75 7.02 13.34
C ALA A 302 5.78 7.88 14.17
N SER A 303 5.85 9.21 14.06
CA SER A 303 4.93 10.11 14.78
C SER A 303 3.46 9.87 14.39
N TYR A 304 3.19 9.64 13.11
CA TYR A 304 1.85 9.36 12.58
C TYR A 304 1.28 8.04 13.10
N CYS A 305 2.05 6.95 13.05
CA CYS A 305 1.63 5.65 13.58
C CYS A 305 1.42 5.68 15.10
N TYR A 306 2.29 6.40 15.84
CA TYR A 306 2.09 6.63 17.27
C TYR A 306 0.78 7.39 17.53
N ALA A 307 0.54 8.48 16.82
CA ALA A 307 -0.70 9.26 16.94
C ALA A 307 -1.95 8.43 16.60
N LEU A 308 -1.90 7.58 15.57
CA LEU A 308 -2.98 6.65 15.22
C LEU A 308 -3.25 5.63 16.33
N GLY A 309 -2.21 5.03 16.90
CA GLY A 309 -2.33 4.08 18.02
C GLY A 309 -2.91 4.74 19.26
N TYR A 310 -2.49 5.98 19.56
CA TYR A 310 -3.05 6.82 20.61
C TYR A 310 -4.51 7.19 20.36
N GLY A 311 -4.85 7.59 19.15
CA GLY A 311 -6.22 7.89 18.73
C GLY A 311 -7.14 6.68 18.90
N ALA A 312 -6.69 5.48 18.49
CA ALA A 312 -7.45 4.25 18.65
C ALA A 312 -7.74 3.94 20.13
N GLY A 313 -6.72 4.08 20.99
CA GLY A 313 -6.89 3.91 22.43
C GLY A 313 -7.85 4.93 23.05
N ALA A 314 -7.77 6.19 22.64
CA ALA A 314 -8.68 7.24 23.09
C ALA A 314 -10.14 6.96 22.66
N LEU A 315 -10.37 6.56 21.40
CA LEU A 315 -11.70 6.20 20.91
C LEU A 315 -12.30 5.04 21.72
N LEU A 316 -11.50 4.01 22.02
CA LEU A 316 -11.92 2.88 22.85
C LEU A 316 -12.24 3.31 24.29
N GLN A 317 -11.45 4.21 24.88
CA GLN A 317 -11.71 4.75 26.22
C GLN A 317 -13.07 5.44 26.29
N PHE A 318 -13.47 6.16 25.24
CA PHE A 318 -14.80 6.79 25.13
C PHE A 318 -15.89 5.83 24.63
N GLY A 319 -15.63 4.52 24.58
CA GLY A 319 -16.62 3.49 24.23
C GLY A 319 -17.02 3.48 22.75
N LYS A 320 -16.22 4.09 21.86
CA LYS A 320 -16.51 4.10 20.42
C LYS A 320 -16.14 2.76 19.78
N THR A 321 -16.93 2.37 18.77
CA THR A 321 -16.71 1.20 17.91
C THR A 321 -16.99 1.59 16.45
N GLY A 322 -16.58 0.78 15.46
CA GLY A 322 -16.87 1.05 14.05
C GLY A 322 -16.19 2.28 13.45
N LEU A 323 -15.21 2.86 14.15
CA LEU A 323 -14.41 4.00 13.69
C LEU A 323 -12.99 3.56 13.32
N ILE A 324 -12.44 4.16 12.26
CA ILE A 324 -11.04 4.09 11.88
C ILE A 324 -10.31 5.25 12.57
N SER A 325 -9.31 4.97 13.39
CA SER A 325 -8.45 6.02 13.96
C SER A 325 -7.87 6.88 12.84
N SER A 326 -8.01 8.20 12.95
CA SER A 326 -7.60 9.14 11.91
C SER A 326 -6.77 10.28 12.50
N VAL A 327 -5.78 10.72 11.73
CA VAL A 327 -4.96 11.90 12.03
C VAL A 327 -4.99 12.82 10.82
N GLY A 328 -5.34 14.09 11.03
CA GLY A 328 -5.47 15.11 10.00
C GLY A 328 -4.45 16.22 10.14
N ASN A 329 -4.48 17.16 9.19
CA ASN A 329 -3.55 18.29 9.12
C ASN A 329 -2.06 17.88 9.00
N LEU A 330 -1.79 16.78 8.29
CA LEU A 330 -0.46 16.13 8.23
C LEU A 330 0.65 16.96 7.56
N ALA A 331 0.29 18.03 6.84
CA ALA A 331 1.25 18.96 6.25
C ALA A 331 1.77 20.01 7.25
N ALA A 332 1.06 20.22 8.36
CA ALA A 332 1.45 21.13 9.43
C ALA A 332 2.47 20.49 10.39
N PRO A 333 3.12 21.26 11.28
CA PRO A 333 3.92 20.71 12.37
C PRO A 333 3.11 19.70 13.19
N VAL A 334 3.78 18.67 13.71
CA VAL A 334 3.12 17.55 14.41
C VAL A 334 2.22 18.03 15.56
N ALA A 335 2.60 19.10 16.26
CA ALA A 335 1.81 19.67 17.34
C ALA A 335 0.41 20.16 16.91
N GLU A 336 0.24 20.52 15.63
CA GLU A 336 -1.01 21.03 15.04
C GLU A 336 -1.84 19.93 14.34
N TRP A 337 -1.38 18.68 14.39
CA TRP A 337 -2.16 17.56 13.85
C TRP A 337 -3.44 17.36 14.65
N THR A 338 -4.52 17.03 13.93
CA THR A 338 -5.80 16.66 14.55
C THR A 338 -5.87 15.15 14.70
N VAL A 339 -6.56 14.66 15.74
CA VAL A 339 -6.70 13.23 16.01
C VAL A 339 -8.16 12.91 16.24
N GLY A 340 -8.65 11.80 15.71
CA GLY A 340 -10.06 11.42 15.81
C GLY A 340 -10.35 10.02 15.30
N GLY A 341 -11.60 9.79 14.92
CA GLY A 341 -12.08 8.54 14.34
C GLY A 341 -13.05 8.80 13.19
N THR A 342 -12.76 8.25 12.01
CA THR A 342 -13.63 8.32 10.84
C THR A 342 -14.57 7.12 10.82
N ALA A 343 -15.86 7.34 10.59
CA ALA A 343 -16.84 6.24 10.52
C ALA A 343 -16.50 5.26 9.38
N LEU A 344 -16.36 3.96 9.69
CA LEU A 344 -15.95 2.94 8.72
C LEU A 344 -16.91 2.88 7.52
N THR A 345 -18.21 2.89 7.78
CA THR A 345 -19.28 2.84 6.77
C THR A 345 -19.27 4.04 5.85
N SER A 346 -18.76 5.19 6.30
CA SER A 346 -18.63 6.39 5.47
C SER A 346 -17.67 6.21 4.30
N LEU A 347 -16.72 5.28 4.40
CA LEU A 347 -15.73 5.00 3.35
C LEU A 347 -16.13 3.82 2.44
N MET A 348 -17.28 3.20 2.70
CA MET A 348 -17.70 1.99 2.00
C MET A 348 -18.48 2.28 0.71
N ASP A 349 -18.47 1.29 -0.17
CA ASP A 349 -19.36 1.10 -1.32
C ASP A 349 -19.64 -0.40 -1.49
N VAL A 350 -20.48 -0.78 -2.45
CA VAL A 350 -20.73 -2.17 -2.82
C VAL A 350 -20.13 -2.48 -4.19
N GLU A 351 -19.43 -3.62 -4.28
CA GLU A 351 -18.95 -4.19 -5.54
C GLU A 351 -19.62 -5.55 -5.77
N ARG A 352 -19.91 -5.87 -7.03
CA ARG A 352 -20.44 -7.18 -7.39
C ARG A 352 -19.30 -8.16 -7.63
N ARG A 353 -19.19 -9.19 -6.79
CA ARG A 353 -18.16 -10.24 -6.87
C ARG A 353 -18.81 -11.62 -6.83
N HIS A 354 -18.50 -12.47 -7.81
CA HIS A 354 -19.17 -13.78 -8.01
C HIS A 354 -20.70 -13.69 -7.94
N GLY A 355 -21.26 -12.67 -8.62
CA GLY A 355 -22.70 -12.44 -8.68
C GLY A 355 -23.35 -11.82 -7.43
N LYS A 356 -22.63 -11.69 -6.30
CA LYS A 356 -23.13 -11.12 -5.03
C LYS A 356 -22.58 -9.72 -4.78
N PHE A 357 -23.39 -8.83 -4.20
CA PHE A 357 -22.93 -7.52 -3.71
C PHE A 357 -22.17 -7.69 -2.42
N LYS A 358 -20.98 -7.09 -2.35
CA LYS A 358 -20.11 -7.15 -1.17
C LYS A 358 -19.65 -5.75 -0.78
N PRO A 359 -19.67 -5.41 0.52
CA PRO A 359 -19.19 -4.12 0.98
C PRO A 359 -17.66 -4.08 0.88
N VAL A 360 -17.15 -2.99 0.32
CA VAL A 360 -15.72 -2.76 0.11
C VAL A 360 -15.39 -1.32 0.46
N ILE A 361 -14.13 -1.08 0.83
CA ILE A 361 -13.58 0.28 0.81
C ILE A 361 -12.91 0.45 -0.55
N LYS A 362 -13.38 1.41 -1.34
CA LYS A 362 -12.81 1.70 -2.65
C LYS A 362 -11.35 2.10 -2.51
N LYS A 363 -10.50 1.57 -3.40
CA LYS A 363 -9.11 2.01 -3.50
C LYS A 363 -9.10 3.45 -4.01
N ALA A 364 -8.47 4.36 -3.27
CA ALA A 364 -8.21 5.71 -3.74
C ALA A 364 -7.11 5.65 -4.81
N MET A 365 -7.48 5.98 -6.05
CA MET A 365 -6.56 6.01 -7.18
C MET A 365 -5.94 7.42 -7.34
N VAL A 366 -4.92 7.54 -8.19
CA VAL A 366 -4.35 8.85 -8.53
C VAL A 366 -5.43 9.73 -9.19
N GLU A 367 -5.72 10.87 -8.58
CA GLU A 367 -6.60 11.90 -9.14
C GLU A 367 -5.89 12.61 -10.30
N LEU A 368 -6.36 12.37 -11.53
CA LEU A 368 -5.74 12.88 -12.75
C LEU A 368 -5.93 14.39 -12.93
N ASP A 369 -6.91 14.97 -12.25
CA ASP A 369 -7.16 16.40 -12.14
C ASP A 369 -6.60 17.00 -10.85
N GLY A 370 -6.04 16.18 -9.97
CA GLY A 370 -5.39 16.59 -8.73
C GLY A 370 -4.06 17.33 -8.96
N ALA A 371 -3.68 18.17 -8.00
CA ALA A 371 -2.46 18.98 -8.07
C ALA A 371 -1.16 18.17 -8.30
N PRO A 372 -0.95 17.00 -7.66
CA PRO A 372 0.26 16.20 -7.87
C PRO A 372 0.41 15.71 -9.31
N PHE A 373 -0.66 15.15 -9.90
CA PHE A 373 -0.63 14.65 -11.28
C PHE A 373 -0.50 15.80 -12.27
N LYS A 374 -1.22 16.91 -12.08
CA LYS A 374 -1.08 18.11 -12.92
C LYS A 374 0.36 18.63 -12.93
N LYS A 375 1.03 18.65 -11.77
CA LYS A 375 2.44 19.07 -11.70
C LYS A 375 3.35 18.11 -12.47
N PHE A 376 3.19 16.80 -12.29
CA PHE A 376 3.92 15.80 -13.08
C PHE A 376 3.66 15.97 -14.58
N ALA A 377 2.40 16.05 -15.00
CA ALA A 377 1.99 16.20 -16.39
C ALA A 377 2.57 17.47 -17.04
N SER A 378 2.68 18.57 -16.30
CA SER A 378 3.27 19.82 -16.80
C SER A 378 4.77 19.74 -17.09
N LEU A 379 5.49 18.75 -16.55
CA LEU A 379 6.94 18.64 -16.63
C LEU A 379 7.42 17.36 -17.36
N ARG A 380 6.58 16.33 -17.47
CA ARG A 380 6.99 14.99 -17.96
C ARG A 380 7.60 15.02 -19.37
N ASP A 381 7.12 15.87 -20.27
CA ASP A 381 7.63 15.94 -21.65
C ASP A 381 9.02 16.56 -21.69
N GLU A 382 9.28 17.56 -20.84
CA GLU A 382 10.63 18.11 -20.66
C GLU A 382 11.56 17.06 -20.01
N TRP A 383 11.09 16.39 -18.96
CA TRP A 383 11.87 15.38 -18.23
C TRP A 383 12.19 14.14 -19.06
N ALA A 384 11.35 13.80 -20.04
CA ALA A 384 11.63 12.71 -20.97
C ALA A 384 12.86 13.03 -21.84
N LEU A 385 13.04 14.28 -22.27
CA LEU A 385 14.09 14.65 -23.22
C LEU A 385 15.35 15.23 -22.55
N LYS A 386 15.21 15.95 -21.43
CA LYS A 386 16.32 16.63 -20.74
C LYS A 386 16.73 15.90 -19.46
N ASN A 387 18.02 15.97 -19.14
CA ASN A 387 18.55 15.39 -17.90
C ASN A 387 18.25 16.32 -16.71
N ARG A 388 17.14 16.07 -16.01
CA ARG A 388 16.68 16.81 -14.82
C ARG A 388 16.59 15.91 -13.58
N TYR A 389 17.55 15.00 -13.42
CA TYR A 389 17.57 14.07 -12.30
C TYR A 389 17.71 14.82 -10.97
N ILE A 390 16.95 14.37 -9.98
CA ILE A 390 17.08 14.80 -8.59
C ILE A 390 17.63 13.60 -7.83
N SER A 391 18.70 13.82 -7.08
CA SER A 391 19.29 12.81 -6.19
C SER A 391 18.86 13.11 -4.76
N PRO A 392 17.71 12.56 -4.29
CA PRO A 392 17.37 12.68 -2.88
C PRO A 392 18.44 11.98 -2.04
N GLY A 393 18.82 12.58 -0.91
CA GLY A 393 19.68 11.94 0.07
C GLY A 393 18.98 10.77 0.77
N SER A 394 19.71 10.03 1.59
CA SER A 394 19.12 9.03 2.48
C SER A 394 18.15 9.70 3.48
N GLY A 395 17.20 8.92 4.01
CA GLY A 395 16.33 9.40 5.09
C GLY A 395 17.17 9.79 6.30
N SER A 396 17.22 11.09 6.61
CA SER A 396 17.87 11.56 7.83
C SER A 396 16.94 11.37 9.02
N HIS A 397 17.48 10.78 10.09
CA HIS A 397 16.80 10.60 11.36
C HIS A 397 17.35 11.56 12.43
N ASP A 398 18.45 12.26 12.13
CA ASP A 398 19.11 13.22 13.01
C ASP A 398 19.18 14.62 12.37
N GLN A 399 18.59 15.57 13.09
CA GLN A 399 18.68 17.04 13.04
C GLN A 399 18.25 17.90 11.83
N GLN A 400 17.72 19.06 12.23
CA GLN A 400 17.24 20.27 11.54
C GLN A 400 15.93 20.18 10.74
N VAL A 401 14.87 20.73 11.35
CA VAL A 401 13.67 21.23 10.65
C VAL A 401 14.13 22.23 9.59
N ARG A 402 14.39 21.75 8.36
CA ARG A 402 14.71 22.63 7.25
C ARG A 402 13.42 23.31 6.81
N ALA A 403 13.30 24.60 7.11
CA ALA A 403 12.37 25.47 6.41
C ALA A 403 12.70 25.39 4.91
N LYS A 404 11.80 24.77 4.12
CA LYS A 404 11.84 24.90 2.67
C LYS A 404 11.37 26.30 2.32
N VAL A 405 12.31 27.22 2.14
CA VAL A 405 12.06 28.42 1.35
C VAL A 405 11.83 27.93 -0.08
N LEU A 406 10.58 27.92 -0.50
CA LEU A 406 10.20 27.78 -1.90
C LEU A 406 10.54 29.13 -2.55
N ASN A 407 11.63 29.16 -3.33
CA ASN A 407 11.84 30.22 -4.33
C ASN A 407 11.16 29.83 -5.64
#